data_AF-A0A6V7IQZ7-F1
#
_entry.id   AF-A0A6V7IQZ7-F1
#
_cell.length_a   1.000
_cell.length_b   1.000
_cell.length_c   1.000
_cell.angle_alpha   90.00
_cell.angle_beta   90.00
_cell.angle_gamma   90.00
#
_symmetry.space_group_name_H-M   'P 1'
#
loop_
_entity.id
_entity.type
_entity.pdbx_description
1 polymer ?
#
loop_
_entity_poly.entity_id
_entity_poly.type
_entity_poly.pdbx_seq_one_letter_code
_entity_poly.pdbx_strand_id
1 'polypeptide(L)'
;VYSLQWETLGQCIYSTKVDQTVVSLSISPTRQHLLVGLASRRVHTPLRPFPMALIYKLVIPAEEKIPDGPFYKPYITPGDQFIYQRRHIDGYLDMPSCIRPNARDCEIKDHDNTMVLLRELQQTNRETLGYVSLNCIRWAPLPGQGMAYATNTGQLNILR
;
A
#
# COMPACT_ATOMS: atom_id res chain seq x y z
N VAL A 1 0.28 -0.73 0.73
CA VAL A 1 0.65 -1.46 -0.51
C VAL A 1 2.04 -2.00 -0.30
N TYR A 2 2.23 -3.31 -0.49
CA TYR A 2 3.51 -3.98 -0.30
C TYR A 2 4.13 -4.37 -1.63
N SER A 3 5.46 -4.38 -1.69
CA SER A 3 6.18 -4.87 -2.86
C SER A 3 6.05 -6.38 -2.98
N LEU A 4 5.90 -6.84 -4.23
CA LEU A 4 5.93 -8.24 -4.60
C LEU A 4 7.15 -8.60 -5.46
N GLN A 5 8.07 -7.65 -5.69
CA GLN A 5 9.35 -7.93 -6.33
C GLN A 5 10.18 -8.78 -5.38
N TRP A 6 10.94 -9.74 -5.92
CA TRP A 6 11.67 -10.71 -5.10
C TRP A 6 12.66 -10.01 -4.15
N GLU A 7 13.32 -8.96 -4.64
CA GLU A 7 14.37 -8.22 -3.95
C GLU A 7 13.81 -7.37 -2.79
N THR A 8 12.55 -6.95 -2.87
CA THR A 8 11.91 -6.08 -1.88
C THR A 8 10.62 -6.70 -1.31
N LEU A 9 10.48 -8.02 -1.42
CA LEU A 9 9.23 -8.73 -1.14
C LEU A 9 8.74 -8.43 0.29
N GLY A 10 7.52 -7.93 0.41
CA GLY A 10 6.91 -7.59 1.70
C GLY A 10 7.34 -6.24 2.28
N GLN A 11 8.18 -5.47 1.59
CA GLN A 11 8.45 -4.08 1.97
C GLN A 11 7.20 -3.22 1.76
N CYS A 12 6.84 -2.38 2.74
CA CYS A 12 5.76 -1.41 2.58
C CYS A 12 6.23 -0.30 1.64
N ILE A 13 5.55 -0.12 0.50
CA ILE A 13 5.87 0.94 -0.47
C ILE A 13 5.00 2.17 -0.23
N TYR A 14 3.71 1.93 0.02
CA TYR A 14 2.71 2.99 0.20
C TYR A 14 1.87 2.70 1.43
N SER A 15 1.70 3.69 2.29
CA SER A 15 0.81 3.62 3.45
C SER A 15 0.05 4.93 3.59
N THR A 16 -1.19 4.83 4.05
CA THR A 16 -1.99 5.98 4.47
C THR A 16 -2.97 5.50 5.52
N LYS A 17 -3.29 6.38 6.46
CA LYS A 17 -4.38 6.14 7.42
C LYS A 17 -5.66 6.75 6.88
N VAL A 18 -6.78 6.04 7.08
CA VAL A 18 -8.12 6.50 6.71
C VAL A 18 -8.99 6.37 7.95
N ASP A 19 -9.75 7.42 8.26
CA ASP A 19 -10.55 7.45 9.48
C ASP A 19 -11.84 6.62 9.37
N GLN A 20 -12.27 6.29 8.15
CA GLN A 20 -13.48 5.51 7.88
C GLN A 20 -13.16 4.04 7.62
N THR A 21 -14.16 3.17 7.82
CA THR A 21 -14.02 1.74 7.54
C THR A 21 -13.84 1.53 6.03
N VAL A 22 -12.67 1.05 5.66
CA VAL A 22 -12.36 0.67 4.28
C VAL A 22 -12.94 -0.70 3.99
N VAL A 23 -13.74 -0.79 2.92
CA VAL A 23 -14.47 -2.01 2.54
C VAL A 23 -14.05 -2.56 1.18
N SER A 24 -13.46 -1.73 0.32
CA SER A 24 -13.01 -2.13 -1.01
C SER A 24 -11.79 -1.35 -1.45
N LEU A 25 -10.90 -1.98 -2.21
CA LEU A 25 -9.70 -1.36 -2.78
C LEU A 25 -9.57 -1.72 -4.25
N SER A 26 -9.18 -0.77 -5.09
CA SER A 26 -8.89 -1.00 -6.50
C SER A 26 -7.75 -0.10 -6.98
N ILE A 27 -6.73 -0.70 -7.59
CA ILE A 27 -5.64 0.05 -8.22
C ILE A 27 -6.02 0.38 -9.67
N SER A 28 -5.70 1.60 -10.11
CA SER A 28 -5.90 2.02 -11.50
C SER A 28 -5.06 1.20 -12.47
N PRO A 29 -5.50 1.04 -13.75
CA PRO A 29 -4.71 0.36 -14.78
C PRO A 29 -3.32 0.97 -14.99
N THR A 30 -3.17 2.28 -14.79
CA THR A 30 -1.89 2.98 -14.88
C THR A 30 -1.01 2.81 -13.63
N ARG A 31 -1.51 2.17 -12.57
CA ARG A 31 -0.81 1.98 -11.28
C ARG A 31 -0.41 3.28 -10.57
N GLN A 32 -1.02 4.41 -10.94
CA GLN A 32 -0.72 5.72 -10.37
C GLN A 32 -1.74 6.17 -9.32
N HIS A 33 -2.93 5.56 -9.34
CA HIS A 33 -4.02 5.91 -8.46
C HIS A 33 -4.53 4.68 -7.71
N LEU A 34 -4.87 4.87 -6.45
CA LEU A 34 -5.57 3.91 -5.61
C LEU A 34 -6.96 4.44 -5.28
N LEU A 35 -7.96 3.59 -5.51
CA LEU A 35 -9.35 3.85 -5.17
C LEU A 35 -9.69 3.05 -3.91
N VAL A 36 -10.26 3.76 -2.94
CA VAL A 36 -10.58 3.24 -1.61
C VAL A 36 -12.08 3.42 -1.39
N GLY A 37 -12.82 2.33 -1.35
CA GLY A 37 -14.25 2.33 -1.03
C GLY A 37 -14.46 2.33 0.48
N LEU A 38 -15.37 3.17 0.94
CA LEU A 38 -15.70 3.38 2.34
C LEU A 38 -17.11 2.89 2.66
N ALA A 39 -17.28 2.46 3.91
CA ALA A 39 -18.58 2.28 4.52
C ALA A 39 -19.02 3.58 5.21
N SER A 40 -20.28 3.99 4.99
CA SER A 40 -20.88 5.09 5.74
C SER A 40 -20.94 4.77 7.23
N ARG A 41 -20.91 5.77 8.10
CA ARG A 41 -21.06 5.60 9.55
C ARG A 41 -22.52 5.79 9.94
N ARG A 42 -23.00 5.03 10.95
CA ARG A 42 -24.27 5.32 11.65
C ARG A 42 -24.11 6.62 12.45
N VAL A 43 -24.30 7.76 11.82
CA VAL A 43 -24.41 9.04 12.52
C VAL A 43 -25.73 9.70 12.10
N HIS A 44 -26.42 10.30 13.06
CA HIS A 44 -27.59 11.15 12.80
C HIS A 44 -27.26 12.18 11.71
N THR A 45 -28.23 12.41 10.82
CA THR A 45 -28.19 13.23 9.60
C THR A 45 -27.02 14.23 9.56
N PRO A 46 -25.93 13.91 8.85
CA PRO A 46 -24.76 14.78 8.81
C PRO A 46 -25.07 16.04 7.99
N LEU A 47 -24.54 17.19 8.45
CA LEU A 47 -24.63 18.48 7.74
C LEU A 47 -23.91 18.45 6.37
N ARG A 48 -22.97 17.53 6.17
CA ARG A 48 -22.30 17.28 4.88
C ARG A 48 -22.50 15.83 4.43
N PRO A 49 -22.61 15.57 3.12
CA PRO A 49 -22.54 14.21 2.59
C PRO A 49 -21.21 13.57 3.01
N PHE A 50 -21.26 12.32 3.45
CA PHE A 50 -20.06 11.55 3.70
C PHE A 50 -19.50 11.03 2.37
N PRO A 51 -18.16 11.02 2.20
CA PRO A 51 -17.57 10.43 1.01
C PRO A 51 -17.76 8.92 1.05
N MET A 52 -18.22 8.36 -0.06
CA MET A 52 -18.35 6.91 -0.23
C MET A 52 -17.04 6.27 -0.71
N ALA A 53 -16.15 7.05 -1.33
CA ALA A 53 -14.83 6.57 -1.75
C ALA A 53 -13.80 7.70 -1.81
N LEU A 54 -12.53 7.33 -1.72
CA LEU A 54 -11.36 8.19 -1.82
C LEU A 54 -10.49 7.77 -2.99
N ILE A 55 -9.90 8.75 -3.69
CA ILE A 55 -8.93 8.54 -4.75
C ILE A 55 -7.60 9.11 -4.29
N TYR A 56 -6.61 8.24 -4.09
CA TYR A 56 -5.24 8.62 -3.78
C TYR A 56 -4.36 8.53 -5.03
N LYS A 57 -3.42 9.46 -5.16
CA LYS A 57 -2.27 9.35 -6.05
C LYS A 57 -1.14 8.65 -5.31
N LEU A 58 -0.55 7.65 -5.95
CA LEU A 58 0.65 6.98 -5.49
C LEU A 58 1.86 7.79 -5.94
N VAL A 59 2.68 8.21 -4.98
CA VAL A 59 3.91 8.99 -5.22
C VAL A 59 5.09 8.13 -4.84
N ILE A 60 5.87 7.72 -5.83
CA ILE A 60 7.10 6.97 -5.58
C ILE A 60 8.00 7.86 -4.72
N PRO A 61 8.37 7.43 -3.49
CA PRO A 61 9.33 8.17 -2.71
C PRO A 61 10.62 8.24 -3.51
N ALA A 62 11.13 9.45 -3.74
CA ALA A 62 12.43 9.63 -4.36
C ALA A 62 13.44 8.82 -3.54
N GLU A 63 14.28 8.02 -4.21
CA GLU A 63 15.43 7.42 -3.55
C GLU A 63 16.18 8.54 -2.83
N GLU A 64 16.24 8.48 -1.50
CA GLU A 64 17.19 9.29 -0.76
C GLU A 64 18.55 8.96 -1.36
N LYS A 65 19.10 9.91 -2.14
CA LYS A 65 20.51 9.85 -2.51
C LYS A 65 21.25 9.71 -1.20
N ILE A 66 21.84 8.54 -0.96
CA ILE A 66 22.79 8.36 0.12
C ILE A 66 23.78 9.52 -0.08
N PRO A 67 23.89 10.47 0.87
CA PRO A 67 24.88 11.52 0.72
C PRO A 67 26.20 10.80 0.53
N ASP A 68 27.01 11.24 -0.45
CA ASP A 68 28.35 10.73 -0.71
C ASP A 68 29.22 10.98 0.54
N GLY A 69 28.97 10.21 1.59
CA GLY A 69 29.74 10.15 2.80
C GLY A 69 31.02 9.40 2.48
N PRO A 70 32.13 9.74 3.13
CA PRO A 70 33.41 9.15 2.81
C PRO A 70 33.29 7.63 2.95
N PHE A 71 33.55 6.96 1.82
CA PHE A 71 33.79 5.54 1.65
C PHE A 71 34.26 4.88 2.97
N TYR A 72 33.34 4.27 3.73
CA TYR A 72 33.75 3.31 4.75
C TYR A 72 34.23 2.08 3.99
N LYS A 73 35.51 2.08 3.61
CA LYS A 73 36.20 0.84 3.27
C LYS A 73 36.20 0.01 4.56
N PRO A 74 35.60 -1.19 4.60
CA PRO A 74 35.91 -2.09 5.69
C PRO A 74 37.41 -2.36 5.61
N TYR A 75 38.14 -1.99 6.65
CA TYR A 75 39.50 -2.46 6.81
C TYR A 75 39.41 -3.98 6.89
N ILE A 76 39.80 -4.65 5.81
CA ILE A 76 40.07 -6.07 5.82
C ILE A 76 41.26 -6.22 6.78
N THR A 77 40.97 -6.62 8.01
CA THR A 77 42.01 -7.11 8.92
C THR A 77 42.62 -8.35 8.24
N PRO A 78 43.95 -8.43 8.07
CA PRO A 78 44.59 -9.61 7.52
C PRO A 78 44.48 -10.74 8.56
N GLY A 79 43.38 -11.48 8.50
CA GLY A 79 43.03 -12.57 9.40
C GLY A 79 41.85 -13.40 8.88
N ASP A 80 40.91 -12.78 8.15
CA ASP A 80 39.75 -13.47 7.58
C ASP A 80 39.97 -13.80 6.09
N GLN A 81 41.00 -14.61 5.80
CA GLN A 81 40.94 -15.50 4.64
C GLN A 81 40.14 -16.74 5.05
N PHE A 82 39.58 -17.49 4.08
CA PHE A 82 38.72 -18.68 4.23
C PHE A 82 37.21 -18.30 4.38
N ILE A 83 36.24 -18.62 3.53
CA ILE A 83 36.09 -19.56 2.40
C ILE A 83 34.87 -19.10 1.58
N TYR A 84 35.01 -18.89 0.26
CA TYR A 84 33.88 -19.10 -0.68
C TYR A 84 34.32 -20.11 -1.74
N GLN A 85 34.48 -21.36 -1.29
CA GLN A 85 34.60 -22.51 -2.17
C GLN A 85 33.29 -23.29 -2.13
N ARG A 86 32.57 -23.22 -3.24
CA ARG A 86 31.43 -24.06 -3.62
C ARG A 86 31.72 -25.54 -3.34
N ARG A 87 30.90 -26.20 -2.51
CA ARG A 87 30.68 -27.66 -2.58
C ARG A 87 29.22 -28.01 -2.37
N HIS A 88 28.85 -29.02 -3.15
CA HIS A 88 27.56 -29.62 -3.35
C HIS A 88 27.47 -30.88 -2.45
N ILE A 89 26.33 -31.02 -1.78
CA ILE A 89 25.67 -32.23 -1.24
C ILE A 89 26.24 -32.95 0.02
N ASP A 90 25.25 -33.30 0.85
CA ASP A 90 25.12 -34.32 1.92
C ASP A 90 25.58 -34.05 3.37
N GLY A 91 24.62 -34.27 4.28
CA GLY A 91 24.86 -34.62 5.69
C GLY A 91 24.37 -33.59 6.70
N TYR A 92 23.31 -33.95 7.42
CA TYR A 92 22.92 -33.39 8.72
C TYR A 92 24.15 -33.16 9.62
N LEU A 93 24.36 -31.92 10.10
CA LEU A 93 24.83 -31.52 11.45
C LEU A 93 25.14 -30.01 11.48
N ASP A 94 24.61 -29.34 12.51
CA ASP A 94 24.89 -27.99 13.01
C ASP A 94 24.96 -26.80 12.03
N MET A 95 23.83 -26.10 11.92
CA MET A 95 23.80 -24.70 11.47
C MET A 95 24.42 -23.80 12.54
N PRO A 96 25.49 -23.03 12.23
CA PRO A 96 25.87 -21.90 13.06
C PRO A 96 24.70 -20.91 13.04
N SER A 97 24.31 -20.43 14.22
CA SER A 97 23.24 -19.46 14.41
C SER A 97 23.30 -18.38 13.33
N CYS A 98 22.39 -18.45 12.36
CA CYS A 98 22.09 -17.30 11.54
C CYS A 98 21.87 -16.15 12.52
N ILE A 99 22.66 -15.10 12.37
CA ILE A 99 22.44 -13.83 13.05
C ILE A 99 20.98 -13.50 12.74
N ARG A 100 20.09 -13.73 13.72
CA ARG A 100 18.69 -13.33 13.60
C ARG A 100 18.76 -11.82 13.44
N PRO A 101 18.30 -11.23 12.32
CA PRO A 101 18.00 -9.82 12.34
C PRO A 101 16.99 -9.67 13.47
N ASN A 102 17.32 -8.85 14.46
CA ASN A 102 16.44 -8.59 15.58
C ASN A 102 15.09 -8.18 14.98
N ALA A 103 14.04 -8.97 15.21
CA ALA A 103 12.72 -8.78 14.60
C ALA A 103 11.99 -7.51 15.09
N ARG A 104 12.74 -6.56 15.67
CA ARG A 104 12.26 -5.33 16.29
C ARG A 104 12.64 -4.06 15.54
N ASP A 105 13.50 -4.16 14.51
CA ASP A 105 13.95 -2.99 13.74
C ASP A 105 13.43 -3.01 12.30
N CYS A 106 12.22 -3.53 12.09
CA CYS A 106 11.41 -3.05 10.97
C CYS A 106 10.93 -1.65 11.35
N GLU A 107 11.83 -0.66 11.32
CA GLU A 107 11.45 0.74 11.34
C GLU A 107 10.43 0.94 10.23
N ILE A 108 9.16 1.08 10.63
CA ILE A 108 8.12 1.60 9.77
C ILE A 108 8.52 3.05 9.56
N LYS A 109 9.41 3.31 8.60
CA LYS A 109 9.66 4.67 8.12
C LYS A 109 8.29 5.23 7.76
N ASP A 110 7.91 6.34 8.39
CA ASP A 110 6.61 6.97 8.16
C ASP A 110 6.51 7.34 6.67
N HIS A 111 5.83 6.48 5.91
CA HIS A 111 5.55 6.65 4.49
C HIS A 111 4.39 7.64 4.27
N ASP A 112 4.21 8.60 5.19
CA ASP A 112 3.07 9.52 5.27
C ASP A 112 2.91 10.38 4.01
N ASN A 113 3.98 10.54 3.21
CA ASN A 113 3.98 11.30 1.96
C ASN A 113 3.96 10.44 0.68
N THR A 114 3.84 9.12 0.80
CA THR A 114 3.82 8.23 -0.37
C THR A 114 2.46 8.21 -1.07
N MET A 115 1.41 8.71 -0.42
CA MET A 115 0.06 8.75 -0.95
C MET A 115 -0.58 10.12 -0.74
N VAL A 116 -1.10 10.72 -1.81
CA VAL A 116 -1.76 12.04 -1.76
C VAL A 116 -3.23 11.90 -2.10
N LEU A 117 -4.13 12.34 -1.22
CA LEU A 117 -5.57 12.36 -1.49
C LEU A 117 -5.86 13.36 -2.62
N LEU A 118 -6.41 12.87 -3.74
CA LEU A 118 -6.79 13.70 -4.87
C LEU A 118 -8.26 14.10 -4.85
N ARG A 119 -9.14 13.15 -4.48
CA ARG A 119 -10.59 13.35 -4.63
C ARG A 119 -11.37 12.48 -3.67
N GLU A 120 -12.47 13.06 -3.20
CA GLU A 120 -13.54 12.37 -2.52
C GLU A 120 -14.73 12.17 -3.47
N LEU A 121 -15.23 10.94 -3.55
CA LEU A 121 -16.47 10.63 -4.24
C LEU A 121 -17.62 10.72 -3.23
N GLN A 122 -18.54 11.63 -3.47
CA GLN A 122 -19.68 11.89 -2.60
C GLN A 122 -20.85 10.97 -2.94
N GLN A 123 -21.67 10.64 -1.94
CA GLN A 123 -22.91 9.92 -2.16
C GLN A 123 -23.94 10.80 -2.90
N THR A 124 -24.40 10.35 -4.07
CA THR A 124 -25.32 11.12 -4.93
C THR A 124 -26.71 11.28 -4.30
N ASN A 125 -27.22 10.25 -3.64
CA ASN A 125 -28.55 10.25 -3.05
C ASN A 125 -28.47 10.50 -1.53
N ARG A 126 -28.90 11.70 -1.12
CA ARG A 126 -28.97 12.12 0.29
C ARG A 126 -30.27 11.69 0.99
N GLU A 127 -31.26 11.24 0.23
CA GLU A 127 -32.60 10.86 0.72
C GLU A 127 -32.63 9.43 1.25
N THR A 128 -31.58 8.64 1.00
CA THR A 128 -31.44 7.31 1.60
C THR A 128 -31.13 7.48 3.08
N LEU A 129 -32.18 7.53 3.90
CA LEU A 129 -32.14 7.53 5.37
C LEU A 129 -31.65 6.15 5.86
N GLY A 130 -30.36 5.86 5.68
CA GLY A 130 -29.82 4.55 5.97
C GLY A 130 -28.31 4.44 5.80
N TYR A 131 -27.78 3.35 6.34
CA TYR A 131 -26.39 2.97 6.19
C TYR A 131 -26.13 2.53 4.74
N VAL A 132 -25.39 3.34 3.99
CA VAL A 132 -24.95 3.00 2.63
C VAL A 132 -23.45 2.68 2.65
N SER A 133 -23.09 1.50 2.16
CA SER A 133 -21.70 1.09 2.01
C SER A 133 -21.44 0.76 0.56
N LEU A 134 -20.25 1.11 0.07
CA LEU A 134 -19.74 0.47 -1.14
C LEU A 134 -19.48 -1.00 -0.84
N ASN A 135 -19.93 -1.87 -1.74
CA ASN A 135 -19.59 -3.29 -1.70
C ASN A 135 -18.41 -3.57 -2.62
N CYS A 136 -18.43 -2.95 -3.80
CA CYS A 136 -17.43 -3.13 -4.81
C CYS A 136 -17.22 -1.83 -5.57
N ILE A 137 -15.97 -1.50 -5.84
CA ILE A 137 -15.59 -0.42 -6.73
C ILE A 137 -14.38 -0.85 -7.55
N ARG A 138 -14.43 -0.58 -8.86
CA ARG A 138 -13.43 -1.03 -9.83
C ARG A 138 -13.23 0.02 -10.91
N TRP A 139 -11.98 0.26 -11.26
CA TRP A 139 -11.64 0.99 -12.48
C TRP A 139 -12.10 0.23 -13.72
N ALA A 140 -12.47 0.97 -14.76
CA ALA A 140 -12.56 0.39 -16.10
C ALA A 140 -11.17 -0.11 -16.54
N PRO A 141 -11.10 -1.15 -17.38
CA PRO A 141 -9.83 -1.78 -17.74
C PRO A 141 -8.91 -0.85 -18.53
N LEU A 142 -9.45 0.11 -19.30
CA LEU A 142 -8.65 1.07 -20.03
C LEU A 142 -8.59 2.44 -19.32
N PRO A 143 -7.43 3.11 -19.31
CA PRO A 143 -7.31 4.47 -18.79
C PRO A 143 -8.30 5.42 -19.47
N GLY A 144 -8.92 6.31 -18.68
CA GLY A 144 -9.87 7.31 -19.18
C GLY A 144 -11.29 6.80 -19.44
N GLN A 145 -11.57 5.51 -19.29
CA GLN A 145 -12.93 4.96 -19.46
C GLN A 145 -13.84 5.12 -18.23
N GLY A 146 -13.28 5.59 -17.12
CA GLY A 146 -14.00 5.79 -15.86
C GLY A 146 -13.94 4.59 -14.91
N MET A 147 -14.99 4.38 -14.13
CA MET A 147 -15.06 3.36 -13.08
C MET A 147 -16.50 2.92 -12.81
N ALA A 148 -16.68 1.73 -12.25
CA ALA A 148 -17.97 1.20 -11.83
C ALA A 148 -17.98 0.90 -10.33
N TYR A 149 -19.13 1.15 -9.68
CA TYR A 149 -19.32 0.83 -8.27
C TYR A 149 -20.72 0.33 -7.97
N ALA A 150 -20.81 -0.51 -6.95
CA ALA A 150 -22.06 -1.04 -6.42
C ALA A 150 -22.16 -0.80 -4.92
N THR A 151 -23.36 -0.50 -4.44
CA THR A 151 -23.66 -0.29 -3.02
C THR A 151 -24.44 -1.47 -2.43
N ASN A 152 -24.45 -1.57 -1.10
CA ASN A 152 -25.31 -2.50 -0.36
C ASN A 152 -26.82 -2.27 -0.55
N THR A 153 -27.24 -1.15 -1.16
CA THR A 153 -28.64 -0.85 -1.47
C THR A 153 -29.10 -1.42 -2.82
N GLY A 154 -28.19 -2.08 -3.55
CA GLY A 154 -28.47 -2.57 -4.90
C GLY A 154 -28.26 -1.54 -6.01
N GLN A 155 -27.87 -0.29 -5.69
CA GLN A 155 -27.50 0.69 -6.71
C GLN A 155 -26.18 0.31 -7.37
N LEU A 156 -26.18 0.29 -8.70
CA LEU A 156 -25.02 0.09 -9.57
C LEU A 156 -24.86 1.34 -10.45
N ASN A 157 -23.67 1.93 -10.44
CA ASN A 157 -23.38 3.13 -11.22
C ASN A 157 -22.05 2.99 -11.97
N ILE A 158 -22.01 3.56 -13.17
CA ILE A 158 -20.81 3.73 -13.98
C ILE A 158 -20.52 5.22 -14.08
N LEU A 159 -19.37 5.63 -13.57
CA LEU A 159 -18.84 6.99 -13.70
C LEU A 159 -17.93 7.00 -14.93
N ARG A 160 -18.14 7.95 -15.85
CA ARG A 160 -17.26 8.22 -16.99
C ARG A 160 -16.71 9.63 -16.90
#